data_AF-A0A8I1WIM0-F1
#
_entry.id   AF-A0A8I1WIM0-F1
#
_cell.length_a   1.000
_cell.length_b   1.000
_cell.length_c   1.000
_cell.angle_alpha   90.00
_cell.angle_beta   90.00
_cell.angle_gamma   90.00
#
_symmetry.space_group_name_H-M   'P 1'
#
loop_
_entity.id
_entity.type
_entity.pdbx_description
1 polymer ?
#
loop_
_entity_poly.entity_id
_entity_poly.type
_entity_poly.pdbx_seq_one_letter_code
_entity_poly.pdbx_strand_id
1 'polypeptide(L)'
;MKAWKIKLIMGLVIFFILEYVVILLSGIAPFIAEKKTNMSADSLQGYFFDTSLHPFVAIQNYLDSDNRLFIVGSIAAVIVALMAMFNTKSNKKELELADSYGVHGSSRWATDKELFVEKQTVGVPPNQLMDDLIQSMKGENKDG
;
A
#
# COMPACT_ATOMS: atom_id res chain seq x y z
N MET A 1 -15.32 4.47 4.52
CA MET A 1 -14.61 5.53 5.30
C MET A 1 -13.26 5.11 5.89
N LYS A 2 -13.07 3.88 6.42
CA LYS A 2 -11.80 3.48 7.07
C LYS A 2 -10.57 3.45 6.13
N ALA A 3 -10.72 2.95 4.91
CA ALA A 3 -9.60 2.81 3.96
C ALA A 3 -8.99 4.15 3.51
N TRP A 4 -9.80 5.21 3.37
CA TRP A 4 -9.34 6.54 2.98
C TRP A 4 -8.45 7.18 4.06
N LYS A 5 -8.83 7.03 5.33
CA LYS A 5 -8.05 7.51 6.47
C LYS A 5 -6.68 6.82 6.54
N ILE A 6 -6.63 5.51 6.29
CA ILE A 6 -5.38 4.74 6.27
C ILE A 6 -4.46 5.22 5.14
N LYS A 7 -5.00 5.44 3.94
CA LYS A 7 -4.23 5.99 2.81
C LYS A 7 -3.68 7.38 3.10
N LEU A 8 -4.47 8.26 3.73
CA LEU A 8 -4.01 9.58 4.16
C LEU A 8 -2.89 9.51 5.19
N ILE A 9 -3.04 8.66 6.21
CA ILE A 9 -2.00 8.48 7.24
C ILE A 9 -0.71 7.95 6.61
N MET A 10 -0.81 6.96 5.71
CA MET A 10 0.35 6.41 5.01
C MET A 10 1.02 7.45 4.10
N GLY A 11 0.24 8.26 3.39
CA GLY A 11 0.74 9.37 2.58
C GLY A 11 1.46 10.42 3.42
N LEU A 12 0.92 10.77 4.60
CA LEU A 12 1.58 11.67 5.54
C LEU A 12 2.89 11.11 6.06
N VAL A 13 2.93 9.82 6.44
CA VAL A 13 4.17 9.18 6.89
C VAL A 13 5.25 9.21 5.81
N ILE A 14 4.89 8.86 4.57
CA ILE A 14 5.80 8.92 3.42
C ILE A 14 6.28 10.37 3.20
N PHE A 15 5.38 11.34 3.28
CA PHE A 15 5.72 12.76 3.15
C PHE A 15 6.76 13.19 4.19
N PHE A 16 6.55 12.89 5.47
CA PHE A 16 7.51 13.27 6.53
C PHE A 16 8.87 12.58 6.35
N ILE A 17 8.89 11.33 5.88
CA ILE A 17 10.16 10.63 5.59
C ILE A 17 10.89 11.32 4.44
N LEU A 18 10.19 11.64 3.35
CA LEU A 18 10.78 12.33 2.20
C LEU A 18 11.28 13.72 2.59
N GLU A 19 10.49 14.49 3.34
CA GLU A 19 10.85 15.83 3.79
C GLU A 19 12.10 15.79 4.68
N TYR A 20 12.19 14.80 5.58
CA TYR A 20 13.38 14.60 6.40
C TYR A 20 14.63 14.34 5.56
N VAL A 21 14.53 13.51 4.52
CA VAL A 21 15.63 13.29 3.57
C VAL A 21 16.01 14.58 2.83
N VAL A 22 15.02 15.36 2.39
CA VAL A 22 15.25 16.65 1.74
C VAL A 22 16.00 17.61 2.65
N ILE A 23 15.62 17.71 3.93
CA ILE A 23 16.30 18.56 4.92
C ILE A 23 17.77 18.17 5.04
N LEU A 24 18.06 16.87 5.21
CA LEU A 24 19.43 16.38 5.35
C LEU A 24 20.29 16.69 4.11
N LEU A 25 19.75 16.49 2.92
CA LEU A 25 20.45 16.72 1.65
C LEU A 25 20.64 18.21 1.34
N SER A 26 19.67 19.05 1.70
CA SER A 26 19.64 20.46 1.30
C SER A 26 20.75 21.28 1.94
N GLY A 27 21.18 20.94 3.16
CA GLY A 27 22.29 21.64 3.79
C GLY A 27 23.68 21.09 3.43
N ILE A 28 23.79 20.02 2.64
CA ILE A 28 25.10 19.52 2.16
C ILE A 28 25.78 20.56 1.26
N ALA A 29 25.04 21.17 0.34
CA ALA A 29 25.59 22.18 -0.57
C ALA A 29 26.13 23.43 0.16
N PRO A 30 25.37 24.09 1.07
CA PRO A 30 25.92 25.20 1.85
C PRO A 30 27.04 24.75 2.80
N PHE A 31 26.96 23.55 3.39
CA PHE A 31 28.04 23.01 4.22
C PHE A 31 29.36 22.85 3.45
N ILE A 32 29.32 22.32 2.22
CA ILE A 32 30.50 22.23 1.34
C ILE A 32 31.00 23.63 0.97
N ALA A 33 30.09 24.56 0.69
CA ALA A 33 30.43 25.93 0.35
C ALA A 33 31.05 26.71 1.51
N GLU A 34 30.76 26.34 2.76
CA GLU A 34 31.34 26.95 3.96
C GLU A 34 32.69 26.32 4.34
N LYS A 35 32.81 24.99 4.23
CA LYS A 35 33.99 24.22 4.64
C LYS A 35 35.00 23.96 3.52
N LYS A 36 34.97 24.75 2.44
CA LYS A 36 35.71 24.62 1.15
C LYS A 36 37.10 23.97 1.18
N THR A 37 37.86 24.11 2.26
CA THR A 37 39.25 23.62 2.40
C THR A 37 39.53 22.73 3.62
N ASN A 38 38.60 22.61 4.58
CA ASN A 38 38.80 21.88 5.85
C ASN A 38 37.60 20.96 6.15
N MET A 39 37.26 20.11 5.18
CA MET A 39 36.16 19.17 5.31
C MET A 39 36.67 17.90 5.99
N SER A 40 36.49 17.79 7.31
CA SER A 40 36.76 16.55 8.04
C SER A 40 35.51 15.68 8.17
N ALA A 41 35.69 14.36 8.33
CA ALA A 41 34.58 13.44 8.59
C ALA A 41 33.79 13.83 9.86
N ASP A 42 34.49 14.31 10.90
CA ASP A 42 33.89 14.79 12.14
C ASP A 42 33.01 16.03 11.93
N SER A 43 33.42 16.92 11.02
CA SER A 43 32.64 18.12 10.69
C SER A 43 31.32 17.76 9.98
N LEU A 44 31.36 16.76 9.10
CA LEU A 44 30.16 16.24 8.44
C LEU A 44 29.23 15.54 9.43
N GLN A 45 29.78 14.69 10.30
CA GLN A 45 28.98 14.01 11.32
C GLN A 45 28.31 15.02 12.26
N GLY A 46 29.05 16.04 12.71
CA GLY A 46 28.51 17.11 13.54
C GLY A 46 27.34 17.83 12.87
N TYR A 47 27.47 18.17 11.59
CA TYR A 47 26.38 18.77 10.80
C TYR A 47 25.15 17.87 10.72
N PHE A 48 25.32 16.57 10.40
CA PHE A 48 24.19 15.64 10.32
C PHE A 48 23.52 15.45 11.67
N PHE A 49 24.29 15.39 12.75
CA PHE A 49 23.78 15.22 14.11
C PHE A 49 22.97 16.45 14.55
N ASP A 50 23.51 17.65 14.32
CA ASP A 50 22.85 18.91 14.66
C ASP A 50 21.56 19.12 13.84
N THR A 51 21.63 18.89 12.53
CA THR A 51 20.47 19.00 11.62
C THR A 51 19.38 17.98 11.97
N SER A 52 19.77 16.77 12.38
CA SER A 52 18.86 15.70 12.80
C SER A 52 18.17 16.01 14.13
N LEU A 53 18.88 16.61 15.10
CA LEU A 53 18.33 17.01 16.39
C LEU A 53 17.44 18.26 16.29
N HIS A 54 17.70 19.14 15.33
CA HIS A 54 17.02 20.42 15.18
C HIS A 54 16.43 20.65 13.77
N PRO A 55 15.54 19.76 13.28
CA PRO A 55 15.03 19.83 11.91
C PRO A 55 14.21 21.10 11.64
N PHE A 56 13.48 21.61 12.63
CA PHE A 56 12.69 22.84 12.49
C PHE A 56 13.55 24.08 12.30
N VAL A 57 14.71 24.14 12.97
CA VAL A 57 15.67 25.24 12.84
C VAL A 57 16.29 25.18 11.44
N ALA A 58 16.65 23.98 10.97
CA ALA A 58 17.16 23.79 9.62
C ALA A 58 16.17 24.26 8.54
N ILE A 59 14.88 23.95 8.68
CA ILE A 59 13.83 24.42 7.76
C ILE A 59 13.77 25.95 7.72
N GLN A 60 13.76 26.62 8.88
CA GLN A 60 13.72 28.09 8.93
C GLN A 60 14.95 28.69 8.23
N ASN A 61 16.15 28.17 8.54
CA ASN A 61 17.38 28.61 7.91
C ASN A 61 17.36 28.40 6.39
N TYR A 62 16.80 27.30 5.89
CA TYR A 62 16.70 27.04 4.45
C TYR A 62 15.69 27.93 3.73
N LEU A 63 14.60 28.31 4.40
CA LEU A 63 13.65 29.28 3.87
C LEU A 63 14.26 30.70 3.85
N ASP A 64 14.93 31.11 4.92
CA ASP A 64 15.55 32.44 5.03
C ASP A 64 16.73 32.62 4.06
N SER A 65 17.45 31.53 3.77
CA SER A 65 18.58 31.52 2.83
C SER A 65 18.19 31.25 1.37
N ASP A 66 16.90 31.14 1.06
CA ASP A 66 16.37 30.79 -0.27
C ASP A 66 17.09 29.56 -0.87
N ASN A 67 17.24 28.52 -0.04
CA ASN A 67 17.95 27.31 -0.44
C ASN A 67 17.14 26.58 -1.54
N ARG A 68 17.58 26.76 -2.79
CA ARG A 68 16.93 26.20 -3.98
C ARG A 68 16.80 24.67 -3.92
N LEU A 69 17.76 23.98 -3.31
CA LEU A 69 17.70 22.52 -3.16
C LEU A 69 16.56 22.10 -2.23
N PHE A 70 16.37 22.84 -1.14
CA PHE A 70 15.27 22.61 -0.21
C PHE A 70 13.93 22.85 -0.91
N ILE A 71 13.76 23.99 -1.57
CA ILE A 71 12.50 24.35 -2.24
C ILE A 71 12.13 23.30 -3.31
N VAL A 72 13.06 22.96 -4.20
CA VAL A 72 12.81 21.97 -5.25
C VAL A 72 12.57 20.58 -4.66
N GLY A 73 13.34 20.21 -3.62
CA GLY A 73 13.20 18.94 -2.92
C GLY A 73 11.84 18.79 -2.23
N SER A 74 11.38 19.80 -1.50
CA SER A 74 10.09 19.79 -0.80
C SER A 74 8.93 19.75 -1.81
N ILE A 75 9.02 20.48 -2.94
CA ILE A 75 8.02 20.37 -4.02
C ILE A 75 7.97 18.94 -4.57
N ALA A 76 9.12 18.33 -4.84
CA ALA A 76 9.19 16.95 -5.29
C ALA A 76 8.62 15.96 -4.26
N ALA A 77 8.91 16.16 -2.96
CA ALA A 77 8.38 15.35 -1.86
C ALA A 77 6.85 15.40 -1.81
N VAL A 78 6.24 16.59 -1.97
CA VAL A 78 4.78 16.75 -2.05
C VAL A 78 4.22 15.98 -3.24
N ILE A 79 4.81 16.11 -4.43
CA ILE A 79 4.33 15.43 -5.65
C ILE A 79 4.38 13.91 -5.46
N VAL A 80 5.49 13.37 -4.95
CA VAL A 80 5.65 11.93 -4.71
C VAL A 80 4.66 11.43 -3.66
N ALA A 81 4.45 12.17 -2.58
CA ALA A 81 3.47 11.81 -1.55
C ALA A 81 2.04 11.78 -2.11
N LEU A 82 1.67 12.76 -2.94
CA LEU A 82 0.38 12.76 -3.65
C LEU A 82 0.26 11.56 -4.60
N MET A 83 1.29 11.30 -5.41
CA MET A 83 1.30 10.12 -6.29
C MET A 83 1.14 8.83 -5.50
N ALA A 84 1.82 8.67 -4.37
CA ALA A 84 1.68 7.47 -3.53
C ALA A 84 0.25 7.29 -2.99
N MET A 85 -0.43 8.39 -2.62
CA MET A 85 -1.82 8.38 -2.15
C MET A 85 -2.82 7.99 -3.25
N PHE A 86 -2.64 8.49 -4.48
CA PHE A 86 -3.58 8.27 -5.59
C PHE A 86 -3.27 7.01 -6.41
N ASN A 87 -2.01 6.62 -6.58
CA ASN A 87 -1.59 5.49 -7.42
C ASN A 87 -1.52 4.15 -6.68
N THR A 88 -1.84 4.08 -5.39
CA THR A 88 -2.04 2.78 -4.71
C THR A 88 -3.33 2.13 -5.21
N LYS A 89 -3.22 1.43 -6.34
CA LYS A 89 -4.22 0.48 -6.82
C LYS A 89 -4.41 -0.55 -5.71
N SER A 90 -5.66 -0.71 -5.27
CA SER A 90 -6.03 -1.82 -4.40
C SER A 90 -5.68 -3.11 -5.14
N ASN A 91 -4.91 -4.01 -4.53
CA ASN A 91 -4.51 -5.33 -5.06
C ASN A 91 -5.68 -6.27 -5.41
N LYS A 92 -6.90 -5.74 -5.58
CA LYS A 92 -8.07 -6.49 -6.06
C LYS A 92 -7.88 -7.14 -7.44
N LYS A 93 -6.92 -6.68 -8.25
CA LYS A 93 -6.60 -7.30 -9.54
C LYS A 93 -5.99 -8.69 -9.42
N GLU A 94 -5.38 -9.03 -8.29
CA GLU A 94 -4.78 -10.37 -8.10
C GLU A 94 -5.85 -11.46 -7.94
N LEU A 95 -7.07 -11.09 -7.50
CA LEU A 95 -8.21 -11.99 -7.39
C LEU A 95 -8.83 -12.35 -8.75
N GLU A 96 -8.78 -11.45 -9.74
CA GLU A 96 -9.38 -11.67 -11.07
C GLU A 96 -8.56 -12.66 -11.93
N LEU A 97 -7.25 -12.79 -11.66
CA LEU A 97 -6.38 -13.75 -12.36
C LEU A 97 -6.65 -15.21 -11.95
N ALA A 98 -7.05 -15.45 -10.70
CA ALA A 98 -7.42 -16.78 -10.23
C ALA A 98 -8.72 -17.31 -10.87
N ASP A 99 -9.65 -16.41 -11.19
CA ASP A 99 -10.89 -16.77 -11.90
C ASP A 99 -10.67 -17.00 -13.41
N SER A 100 -9.79 -16.21 -14.05
CA SER A 100 -9.55 -16.27 -15.50
C SER A 100 -8.62 -17.40 -15.94
N TYR A 101 -7.72 -17.88 -15.09
CA TYR A 101 -6.73 -18.93 -15.41
C TYR A 101 -6.99 -20.23 -14.63
N GLY A 102 -8.25 -20.64 -14.54
CA GLY A 102 -8.63 -21.98 -14.06
C GLY A 102 -8.14 -23.06 -15.01
N VAL A 103 -6.85 -23.42 -14.92
CA VAL A 103 -6.28 -24.59 -15.59
C VAL A 103 -7.02 -25.81 -15.07
N HIS A 104 -7.51 -26.68 -15.96
CA HIS A 104 -8.17 -27.93 -15.61
C HIS A 104 -7.31 -28.72 -14.60
N GLY A 105 -7.66 -28.64 -13.31
CA GLY A 105 -6.89 -29.25 -12.22
C GLY A 105 -6.56 -28.34 -11.02
N SER A 106 -6.79 -27.02 -11.09
CA SER A 106 -6.64 -26.18 -9.90
C SER A 106 -7.91 -26.26 -9.03
N SER A 107 -7.80 -26.91 -7.86
CA SER A 107 -8.86 -26.86 -6.86
C SER A 107 -8.95 -25.45 -6.28
N ARG A 108 -9.99 -24.70 -6.67
CA ARG A 108 -10.40 -23.46 -5.98
C ARG A 108 -11.70 -23.69 -5.23
N TRP A 109 -11.91 -22.93 -4.16
CA TRP A 109 -13.20 -22.85 -3.50
C TRP A 109 -14.23 -22.32 -4.50
N ALA A 110 -15.34 -23.05 -4.64
CA ALA A 110 -16.44 -22.65 -5.50
C ALA A 110 -17.13 -21.41 -4.94
N THR A 111 -17.52 -20.49 -5.81
CA THR A 111 -18.25 -19.28 -5.40
C THR A 111 -19.76 -19.58 -5.31
N ASP A 112 -20.49 -18.85 -4.47
CA ASP A 112 -21.95 -19.01 -4.31
C ASP A 112 -22.72 -18.98 -5.64
N LYS A 113 -22.27 -18.18 -6.61
CA LYS A 113 -22.88 -18.11 -7.95
C LYS A 113 -22.65 -19.36 -8.80
N GLU A 114 -21.60 -20.13 -8.51
CA GLU A 114 -21.31 -21.42 -9.15
C GLU A 114 -22.07 -22.56 -8.44
N LEU A 115 -22.31 -22.45 -7.14
CA LEU A 115 -23.00 -23.46 -6.32
C LEU A 115 -24.53 -23.35 -6.39
N PHE A 116 -25.05 -22.13 -6.43
CA PHE A 116 -26.49 -21.83 -6.36
C PHE A 116 -27.00 -21.30 -7.71
N VAL A 117 -27.01 -22.18 -8.72
CA VAL A 117 -27.54 -21.88 -10.04
C VAL A 117 -29.07 -21.94 -9.99
N GLU A 118 -29.70 -20.85 -10.42
CA GLU A 118 -31.15 -20.73 -10.46
C GLU A 118 -31.76 -21.87 -11.29
N LYS A 119 -32.75 -22.58 -10.73
CA LYS A 119 -33.43 -23.76 -11.31
C LYS A 119 -32.61 -25.05 -11.36
N GLN A 120 -31.35 -25.06 -10.93
CA GLN A 120 -30.54 -26.28 -10.80
C GLN A 120 -30.23 -26.64 -9.35
N THR A 121 -30.26 -25.65 -8.45
CA THR A 121 -30.04 -25.87 -7.02
C THR A 121 -31.35 -25.68 -6.26
N VAL A 122 -31.72 -26.69 -5.46
CA VAL A 122 -32.91 -26.65 -4.59
C VAL A 122 -32.46 -26.72 -3.15
N GLY A 123 -32.92 -25.77 -2.33
CA GLY A 123 -32.69 -25.78 -0.89
C GLY A 123 -33.66 -26.75 -0.22
N VAL A 124 -33.14 -27.82 0.38
CA VAL A 124 -33.93 -28.85 1.06
C VAL A 124 -33.49 -28.93 2.53
N PRO A 125 -34.41 -29.06 3.49
CA PRO A 125 -34.05 -29.22 4.90
C PRO A 125 -33.25 -30.52 5.13
N PRO A 126 -32.32 -30.56 6.10
CA PRO A 126 -31.37 -31.67 6.26
C PRO A 126 -32.02 -33.05 6.41
N ASN A 127 -33.18 -33.13 7.07
CA ASN A 127 -33.89 -34.39 7.28
C ASN A 127 -34.43 -34.95 5.97
N GLN A 128 -35.01 -34.10 5.10
CA GLN A 128 -35.51 -34.51 3.79
C GLN A 128 -34.37 -34.92 2.86
N LEU A 129 -33.24 -34.21 2.91
CA LEU A 129 -32.05 -34.58 2.14
C LEU A 129 -31.50 -35.96 2.54
N MET A 130 -31.55 -36.29 3.83
CA MET A 130 -31.13 -37.60 4.32
C MET A 130 -32.08 -38.71 3.85
N ASP A 131 -33.39 -38.46 3.91
CA ASP A 131 -34.41 -39.41 3.45
C ASP A 131 -34.30 -39.67 1.95
N ASP A 132 -34.12 -38.62 1.13
CA ASP A 132 -33.93 -38.71 -0.32
C ASP A 132 -32.67 -39.50 -0.68
N LEU A 133 -31.57 -39.32 0.07
CA LEU A 133 -30.31 -40.03 -0.14
C LEU A 133 -30.41 -41.50 0.22
N ILE A 134 -31.09 -41.82 1.33
CA ILE A 134 -31.37 -43.20 1.72
C ILE A 134 -32.27 -43.88 0.68
N GLN A 135 -33.25 -43.16 0.15
CA GLN A 135 -34.15 -43.65 -0.90
C GLN A 135 -33.40 -43.88 -2.22
N SER A 136 -32.51 -42.98 -2.63
CA SER A 136 -31.71 -43.13 -3.85
C SER A 136 -30.75 -44.32 -3.77
N MET A 137 -30.19 -44.60 -2.59
CA MET A 137 -29.32 -45.77 -2.38
C MET A 137 -30.09 -47.10 -2.31
N LYS A 138 -31.39 -47.06 -1.97
CA LYS A 138 -32.24 -48.26 -1.91
C LYS A 138 -32.79 -48.71 -3.27
N GLY A 139 -32.58 -47.92 -4.34
CA GLY A 139 -32.84 -48.36 -5.72
C GLY A 139 -34.30 -48.59 -6.09
N GLU A 140 -35.26 -47.98 -5.39
CA GLU A 140 -36.66 -47.99 -5.86
C GLU A 140 -36.84 -46.97 -6.98
N ASN A 141 -36.62 -47.41 -8.22
CA ASN A 141 -37.12 -46.74 -9.42
C ASN A 141 -38.63 -46.56 -9.30
N LYS A 142 -39.09 -45.32 -9.26
CA LYS A 142 -40.40 -44.95 -9.76
C LYS A 142 -40.21 -44.21 -11.07
N ASP A 143 -40.13 -44.99 -12.14
CA ASP A 143 -40.30 -44.50 -13.50
C ASP A 143 -41.72 -43.91 -13.61
N GLY A 144 -41.79 -42.66 -14.05
CA GLY A 144 -43.00 -41.92 -14.40
C GLY A 144 -42.62 -40.73 -15.25
#